data_AF-A0A962V337-F1
#
_entry.id   AF-A0A962V337-F1
#
_cell.length_a   1.000
_cell.length_b   1.000
_cell.length_c   1.000
_cell.angle_alpha   90.00
_cell.angle_beta   90.00
_cell.angle_gamma   90.00
#
_symmetry.space_group_name_H-M   'P 1'
#
loop_
_entity.id
_entity.type
_entity.pdbx_description
1 polymer ?
#
loop_
_entity_poly.entity_id
_entity_poly.type
_entity_poly.pdbx_seq_one_letter_code
_entity_poly.pdbx_strand_id
1 'polypeptide(L)'
;MSFLPETQTTSIATHTNDDIFIRDKSLCHELIGKLSFTEMIVFQVLGRQPTAAETHVIDACLITLMEHGLTPSALATRLVYSSATEAMQGAVAAGLLGVGSLFVGTMEGCAALLERMLNSPDDAASEAHRIATEFRNARTPIPGFGHHLHKPDDPRSIRLFEIAHEQGVAGNYIDAIKTLSAAIDDTYGKHITINATGAIAAALGDCGV
;
A
#
# COMPACT_ATOMS: atom_id res chain seq x y z
N MET A 1 -24.18 10.52 25.91
CA MET A 1 -24.27 11.26 24.64
C MET A 1 -23.90 10.29 23.53
N SER A 2 -24.86 9.92 22.69
CA SER A 2 -24.65 9.02 21.54
C SER A 2 -24.01 9.83 20.42
N PHE A 3 -22.76 9.50 20.05
CA PHE A 3 -22.04 10.10 18.92
C PHE A 3 -22.36 9.43 17.58
N LEU A 4 -23.40 8.60 17.50
CA LEU A 4 -23.77 7.94 16.26
C LEU A 4 -24.66 8.87 15.41
N PRO A 5 -24.38 9.01 14.10
CA PRO A 5 -25.19 9.82 13.20
C PRO A 5 -26.64 9.30 13.15
N GLU A 6 -27.60 10.22 12.97
CA GLU A 6 -29.05 9.92 12.91
C GLU A 6 -29.43 8.97 11.76
N THR A 7 -28.59 8.83 10.75
CA THR A 7 -28.78 7.87 9.65
C THR A 7 -27.43 7.33 9.19
N GLN A 8 -27.27 6.00 9.21
CA GLN A 8 -26.11 5.32 8.66
C GLN A 8 -26.32 5.12 7.15
N THR A 9 -25.34 5.53 6.35
CA THR A 9 -25.37 5.36 4.88
C THR A 9 -24.12 4.62 4.42
N THR A 10 -24.25 3.87 3.32
CA THR A 10 -23.13 3.20 2.64
C THR A 10 -23.44 3.08 1.15
N SER A 11 -22.38 3.10 0.34
CA SER A 11 -22.43 2.83 -1.10
C SER A 11 -21.54 1.65 -1.49
N ILE A 12 -21.13 0.83 -0.51
CA ILE A 12 -20.25 -0.32 -0.74
C ILE A 12 -21.08 -1.58 -1.00
N ALA A 13 -22.05 -1.89 -0.13
CA ALA A 13 -22.86 -3.08 -0.27
C ALA A 13 -24.27 -2.89 0.28
N THR A 14 -25.23 -3.57 -0.34
CA THR A 14 -26.62 -3.70 0.11
C THR A 14 -27.14 -5.11 -0.19
N HIS A 15 -28.35 -5.44 0.23
CA HIS A 15 -28.95 -6.74 -0.02
C HIS A 15 -30.47 -6.65 -0.13
N THR A 16 -31.05 -7.66 -0.76
CA THR A 16 -32.49 -7.93 -0.84
C THR A 16 -32.76 -9.37 -0.38
N ASN A 17 -34.00 -9.84 -0.46
CA ASN A 17 -34.31 -11.24 -0.16
C ASN A 17 -33.67 -12.21 -1.17
N ASP A 18 -33.41 -11.74 -2.39
CA ASP A 18 -33.01 -12.60 -3.51
C ASP A 18 -31.55 -12.43 -3.92
N ASP A 19 -30.86 -11.39 -3.44
CA ASP A 19 -29.49 -11.08 -3.85
C ASP A 19 -28.73 -10.16 -2.88
N ILE A 20 -27.41 -10.11 -3.05
CA ILE A 20 -26.49 -9.16 -2.41
C ILE A 20 -25.87 -8.31 -3.51
N PHE A 21 -25.77 -7.01 -3.29
CA PHE A 21 -25.17 -6.08 -4.24
C PHE A 21 -23.89 -5.49 -3.66
N ILE A 22 -22.80 -5.51 -4.41
CA ILE A 22 -21.55 -4.82 -4.06
C ILE A 22 -21.28 -3.80 -5.16
N ARG A 23 -21.19 -2.51 -4.78
CA ARG A 23 -21.07 -1.39 -5.73
C ARG A 23 -22.10 -1.51 -6.87
N ASP A 24 -23.36 -1.75 -6.48
CA ASP A 24 -24.51 -1.92 -7.35
C ASP A 24 -24.47 -3.11 -8.34
N LYS A 25 -23.50 -4.03 -8.19
CA LYS A 25 -23.44 -5.28 -8.96
C LYS A 25 -23.92 -6.47 -8.16
N SER A 26 -24.68 -7.35 -8.79
CA SER A 26 -25.16 -8.61 -8.20
C SER A 26 -24.00 -9.52 -7.81
N LEU A 27 -23.90 -9.88 -6.54
CA LEU A 27 -22.90 -10.83 -6.05
C LEU A 27 -23.11 -12.21 -6.68
N CYS A 28 -24.36 -12.68 -6.70
CA CYS A 28 -24.71 -14.01 -7.19
C CYS A 28 -24.56 -14.15 -8.70
N HIS A 29 -24.91 -13.12 -9.46
CA HIS A 29 -25.00 -13.20 -10.93
C HIS A 29 -23.85 -12.49 -11.66
N GLU A 30 -23.16 -11.55 -11.04
CA GLU A 30 -22.12 -10.73 -11.70
C GLU A 30 -20.73 -10.82 -11.08
N LEU A 31 -20.58 -11.30 -9.83
CA LEU A 31 -19.28 -11.29 -9.15
C LEU A 31 -18.74 -12.69 -8.86
N ILE A 32 -19.53 -13.57 -8.23
CA ILE A 32 -19.08 -14.93 -7.87
C ILE A 32 -18.71 -15.72 -9.14
N GLY A 33 -17.50 -16.28 -9.14
CA GLY A 33 -16.95 -17.05 -10.26
C GLY A 33 -16.55 -16.21 -11.48
N LYS A 34 -16.69 -14.87 -11.42
CA LYS A 34 -16.30 -13.95 -12.49
C LYS A 34 -15.11 -13.07 -12.15
N LEU A 35 -14.96 -12.69 -10.88
CA LEU A 35 -13.79 -11.96 -10.39
C LEU A 35 -12.91 -12.87 -9.52
N SER A 36 -11.60 -12.69 -9.65
CA SER A 36 -10.63 -13.18 -8.67
C SER A 36 -10.74 -12.43 -7.35
N PHE A 37 -10.07 -12.94 -6.32
CA PHE A 37 -10.08 -12.31 -4.99
C PHE A 37 -9.56 -10.87 -5.02
N THR A 38 -8.45 -10.63 -5.71
CA THR A 38 -7.83 -9.30 -5.81
C THR A 38 -8.68 -8.34 -6.63
N GLU A 39 -9.25 -8.79 -7.76
CA GLU A 39 -10.18 -7.98 -8.55
C GLU A 39 -11.41 -7.56 -7.73
N MET A 40 -11.92 -8.47 -6.88
CA MET A 40 -13.05 -8.18 -5.99
C MET A 40 -12.68 -7.15 -4.91
N ILE A 41 -11.51 -7.28 -4.27
CA ILE A 41 -11.02 -6.30 -3.29
C ILE A 41 -10.93 -4.92 -3.93
N VAL A 42 -10.24 -4.82 -5.08
CA VAL A 42 -10.01 -3.54 -5.76
C VAL A 42 -11.35 -2.93 -6.19
N PHE A 43 -12.25 -3.74 -6.76
CA PHE A 43 -13.59 -3.29 -7.12
C PHE A 43 -14.38 -2.78 -5.91
N GLN A 44 -14.35 -3.49 -4.79
CA GLN A 44 -15.06 -3.08 -3.59
C GLN A 44 -14.50 -1.78 -2.99
N VAL A 45 -13.18 -1.63 -2.95
CA VAL A 45 -12.51 -0.46 -2.37
C VAL A 45 -12.61 0.75 -3.29
N LEU A 46 -12.24 0.61 -4.57
CA LEU A 46 -12.14 1.73 -5.51
C LEU A 46 -13.43 2.01 -6.31
N GLY A 47 -14.38 1.07 -6.34
CA GLY A 47 -15.60 1.19 -7.13
C GLY A 47 -15.41 0.95 -8.64
N ARG A 48 -14.19 0.62 -9.09
CA ARG A 48 -13.87 0.23 -10.48
C ARG A 48 -13.16 -1.11 -10.50
N GLN A 49 -13.38 -1.89 -11.56
CA GLN A 49 -12.62 -3.12 -11.75
C GLN A 49 -11.21 -2.76 -12.25
N PRO A 50 -10.17 -3.43 -11.72
CA PRO A 50 -8.83 -3.31 -12.29
C PRO A 50 -8.77 -4.00 -13.67
N THR A 51 -7.86 -3.56 -14.51
CA THR A 51 -7.41 -4.29 -15.69
C THR A 51 -6.61 -5.52 -15.29
N ALA A 52 -6.47 -6.51 -16.19
CA ALA A 52 -5.65 -7.69 -15.91
C ALA A 52 -4.18 -7.35 -15.58
N ALA A 53 -3.64 -6.28 -16.19
CA ALA A 53 -2.30 -5.78 -15.92
C ALA A 53 -2.19 -5.18 -14.52
N GLU A 54 -3.13 -4.31 -14.12
CA GLU A 54 -3.22 -3.77 -12.76
C GLU A 54 -3.38 -4.90 -11.72
N THR A 55 -4.28 -5.87 -11.96
CA THR A 55 -4.46 -7.03 -11.07
C THR A 55 -3.14 -7.77 -10.85
N HIS A 56 -2.36 -8.00 -11.90
CA HIS A 56 -1.07 -8.69 -11.79
C HIS A 56 -0.05 -7.93 -10.93
N VAL A 57 0.01 -6.60 -11.07
CA VAL A 57 0.88 -5.74 -10.25
C VAL A 57 0.40 -5.69 -8.79
N ILE A 58 -0.91 -5.54 -8.57
CA ILE A 58 -1.51 -5.52 -7.23
C ILE A 58 -1.28 -6.85 -6.53
N ASP A 59 -1.43 -7.99 -7.22
CA ASP A 59 -1.10 -9.31 -6.68
C ASP A 59 0.36 -9.40 -6.25
N ALA A 60 1.30 -8.90 -7.07
CA ALA A 60 2.72 -8.87 -6.71
C ALA A 60 2.99 -8.03 -5.44
N CYS A 61 2.31 -6.88 -5.30
CA CYS A 61 2.36 -6.06 -4.09
C CYS A 61 1.80 -6.81 -2.87
N LEU A 62 0.64 -7.45 -2.99
CA LEU A 62 0.01 -8.21 -1.91
C LEU A 62 0.86 -9.41 -1.49
N ILE A 63 1.44 -10.15 -2.45
CA ILE A 63 2.38 -11.25 -2.19
C ILE A 63 3.60 -10.76 -1.40
N THR A 64 4.13 -9.58 -1.76
CA THR A 64 5.27 -8.98 -1.05
C THR A 64 4.96 -8.68 0.42
N LEU A 65 3.69 -8.41 0.75
CA LEU A 65 3.22 -8.09 2.10
C LEU A 65 2.80 -9.32 2.93
N MET A 66 2.74 -10.52 2.34
CA MET A 66 2.15 -11.69 3.00
C MET A 66 2.87 -12.13 4.28
N GLU A 67 4.20 -12.08 4.31
CA GLU A 67 4.99 -12.60 5.43
C GLU A 67 6.37 -11.93 5.51
N HIS A 68 6.86 -11.72 6.73
CA HIS A 68 8.19 -11.18 7.02
C HIS A 68 8.85 -11.83 8.26
N GLY A 69 8.39 -13.01 8.64
CA GLY A 69 8.89 -13.81 9.76
C GLY A 69 8.32 -13.37 11.12
N LEU A 70 9.10 -13.56 12.19
CA LEU A 70 8.70 -13.24 13.57
C LEU A 70 8.75 -11.73 13.87
N THR A 71 7.92 -10.98 13.16
CA THR A 71 7.67 -9.57 13.43
C THR A 71 6.92 -9.38 14.76
N PRO A 72 6.93 -8.17 15.35
CA PRO A 72 6.13 -7.87 16.54
C PRO A 72 4.65 -8.27 16.40
N SER A 73 4.03 -8.05 15.24
CA SER A 73 2.65 -8.47 14.94
C SER A 73 2.48 -9.99 14.98
N ALA A 74 3.41 -10.75 14.40
CA ALA A 74 3.39 -12.22 14.44
C ALA A 74 3.58 -12.74 15.89
N LEU A 75 4.46 -12.12 16.67
CA LEU A 75 4.67 -12.47 18.07
C LEU A 75 3.42 -12.20 18.92
N ALA A 76 2.81 -11.01 18.76
CA ALA A 76 1.56 -10.65 19.45
C ALA A 76 0.43 -11.62 19.12
N THR A 77 0.26 -11.95 17.83
CA THR A 77 -0.72 -12.94 17.35
C THR A 77 -0.54 -14.28 18.06
N ARG A 78 0.67 -14.83 18.06
CA ARG A 78 0.96 -16.15 18.66
C ARG A 78 0.80 -16.15 20.17
N LEU A 79 1.17 -15.06 20.84
CA LEU A 79 1.02 -14.93 22.29
C LEU A 79 -0.47 -14.95 22.67
N VAL A 80 -1.32 -14.17 21.99
CA VAL A 80 -2.76 -14.17 22.23
C VAL A 80 -3.39 -15.52 21.90
N TYR A 81 -3.00 -16.13 20.77
CA TYR A 81 -3.49 -17.46 20.39
C TYR A 81 -3.19 -18.53 21.46
N SER A 82 -2.03 -18.45 22.11
CA SER A 82 -1.65 -19.41 23.16
C SER A 82 -2.56 -19.36 24.39
N SER A 83 -3.34 -18.29 24.56
CA SER A 83 -4.26 -18.11 25.68
C SER A 83 -5.72 -18.51 25.37
N ALA A 84 -6.10 -18.53 24.08
CA ALA A 84 -7.46 -18.84 23.62
C ALA A 84 -7.42 -19.45 22.20
N THR A 85 -7.07 -20.74 22.11
CA THR A 85 -6.86 -21.44 20.82
C THR A 85 -8.13 -21.58 19.97
N GLU A 86 -9.30 -21.50 20.59
CA GLU A 86 -10.61 -21.51 19.97
C GLU A 86 -10.98 -20.15 19.31
N ALA A 87 -10.31 -19.08 19.70
CA ALA A 87 -10.59 -17.71 19.26
C ALA A 87 -9.51 -17.17 18.31
N MET A 88 -9.26 -17.89 17.21
CA MET A 88 -8.22 -17.53 16.22
C MET A 88 -8.37 -16.10 15.70
N GLN A 89 -9.60 -15.62 15.48
CA GLN A 89 -9.87 -14.24 15.06
C GLN A 89 -9.36 -13.20 16.05
N GLY A 90 -9.39 -13.49 17.36
CA GLY A 90 -8.85 -12.61 18.40
C GLY A 90 -7.33 -12.51 18.32
N ALA A 91 -6.67 -13.63 18.03
CA ALA A 91 -5.22 -13.64 17.80
C ALA A 91 -4.83 -12.82 16.55
N VAL A 92 -5.54 -13.01 15.43
CA VAL A 92 -5.31 -12.22 14.21
C VAL A 92 -5.51 -10.73 14.46
N ALA A 93 -6.59 -10.35 15.16
CA ALA A 93 -6.84 -8.97 15.54
C ALA A 93 -5.70 -8.37 16.37
N ALA A 94 -5.14 -9.13 17.33
CA ALA A 94 -4.02 -8.67 18.14
C ALA A 94 -2.76 -8.35 17.30
N GLY A 95 -2.46 -9.16 16.28
CA GLY A 95 -1.38 -8.86 15.33
C GLY A 95 -1.65 -7.62 14.49
N LEU A 96 -2.89 -7.48 14.00
CA LEU A 96 -3.33 -6.33 13.19
C LEU A 96 -3.22 -5.01 13.95
N LEU A 97 -3.48 -5.00 15.26
CA LEU A 97 -3.29 -3.81 16.10
C LEU A 97 -1.83 -3.33 16.18
N GLY A 98 -0.86 -4.18 15.81
CA GLY A 98 0.55 -3.80 15.68
C GLY A 98 0.90 -3.10 14.35
N VAL A 99 -0.01 -3.08 13.38
CA VAL A 99 0.16 -2.41 12.10
C VAL A 99 -0.13 -0.92 12.29
N GLY A 100 0.81 -0.05 11.93
CA GLY A 100 0.70 1.39 12.18
C GLY A 100 1.79 2.20 11.47
N SER A 101 1.99 3.46 11.85
CA SER A 101 2.84 4.38 11.08
C SER A 101 4.30 3.93 10.91
N LEU A 102 4.84 3.17 11.87
CA LEU A 102 6.21 2.64 11.81
C LEU A 102 6.33 1.30 11.07
N PHE A 103 5.26 0.51 11.03
CA PHE A 103 5.21 -0.82 10.44
C PHE A 103 4.08 -0.89 9.42
N VAL A 104 4.41 -1.08 8.14
CA VAL A 104 3.47 -1.06 6.99
C VAL A 104 2.98 0.34 6.64
N GLY A 105 2.67 1.20 7.62
CA GLY A 105 2.16 2.56 7.39
C GLY A 105 3.11 3.53 6.68
N THR A 106 4.39 3.16 6.49
CA THR A 106 5.31 3.94 5.66
C THR A 106 4.92 3.96 4.18
N MET A 107 4.06 3.03 3.72
CA MET A 107 3.46 3.05 2.37
C MET A 107 2.60 4.29 2.16
N GLU A 108 1.66 4.56 3.07
CA GLU A 108 0.78 5.73 3.00
C GLU A 108 1.59 7.03 3.05
N GLY A 109 2.57 7.10 3.97
CA GLY A 109 3.47 8.25 4.04
C GLY A 109 4.27 8.47 2.76
N CYS A 110 4.71 7.39 2.09
CA CYS A 110 5.41 7.49 0.81
C CYS A 110 4.46 7.94 -0.30
N ALA A 111 3.28 7.32 -0.41
CA ALA A 111 2.26 7.67 -1.40
C ALA A 111 1.87 9.16 -1.32
N ALA A 112 1.69 9.69 -0.11
CA ALA A 112 1.41 11.12 0.10
C ALA A 112 2.54 12.04 -0.38
N LEU A 113 3.82 11.63 -0.26
CA LEU A 113 4.95 12.39 -0.81
C LEU A 113 4.97 12.35 -2.34
N LEU A 114 4.68 11.19 -2.94
CA LEU A 114 4.59 11.06 -4.39
C LEU A 114 3.43 11.87 -4.95
N GLU A 115 2.26 11.82 -4.33
CA GLU A 115 1.10 12.62 -4.71
C GLU A 115 1.38 14.12 -4.57
N ARG A 116 2.07 14.54 -3.49
CA ARG A 116 2.54 15.92 -3.32
C ARG A 116 3.45 16.36 -4.46
N MET A 117 4.36 15.49 -4.93
CA MET A 117 5.22 15.78 -6.08
C MET A 117 4.42 15.89 -7.38
N LEU A 118 3.49 14.96 -7.63
CA LEU A 118 2.69 14.93 -8.86
C LEU A 118 1.69 16.08 -8.96
N ASN A 119 1.23 16.60 -7.82
CA ASN A 119 0.33 17.76 -7.75
C ASN A 119 1.06 19.10 -7.58
N SER A 120 2.40 19.10 -7.58
CA SER A 120 3.18 20.33 -7.43
C SER A 120 3.05 21.22 -8.68
N PRO A 121 2.87 22.55 -8.52
CA PRO A 121 2.93 23.47 -9.65
C PRO A 121 4.36 23.68 -10.17
N ASP A 122 5.36 23.40 -9.34
CA ASP A 122 6.78 23.41 -9.71
C ASP A 122 7.17 22.09 -10.38
N ASP A 123 8.35 22.02 -11.01
CA ASP A 123 8.82 20.76 -11.57
C ASP A 123 9.06 19.70 -10.47
N ALA A 124 8.84 18.43 -10.81
CA ALA A 124 8.93 17.32 -9.86
C ALA A 124 10.32 17.18 -9.21
N ALA A 125 11.39 17.58 -9.89
CA ALA A 125 12.74 17.49 -9.33
C ALA A 125 12.97 18.56 -8.25
N SER A 126 12.50 19.80 -8.47
CA SER A 126 12.51 20.85 -7.45
C SER A 126 11.73 20.45 -6.20
N GLU A 127 10.54 19.88 -6.38
CA GLU A 127 9.73 19.42 -5.24
C GLU A 127 10.38 18.25 -4.49
N ALA A 128 10.99 17.30 -5.22
CA ALA A 128 11.75 16.21 -4.63
C ALA A 128 12.90 16.70 -3.73
N HIS A 129 13.65 17.71 -4.17
CA HIS A 129 14.74 18.31 -3.37
C HIS A 129 14.21 19.04 -2.14
N ARG A 130 13.05 19.70 -2.25
CA ARG A 130 12.39 20.33 -1.11
C ARG A 130 12.01 19.29 -0.06
N ILE A 131 11.36 18.20 -0.46
CA ILE A 131 11.01 17.08 0.42
C ILE A 131 12.26 16.49 1.07
N ALA A 132 13.29 16.17 0.30
CA ALA A 132 14.53 15.61 0.84
C ALA A 132 15.19 16.54 1.88
N THR A 133 15.20 17.85 1.61
CA THR A 133 15.75 18.87 2.52
C THR A 133 14.92 19.02 3.79
N GLU A 134 13.59 19.00 3.69
CA GLU A 134 12.67 19.03 4.83
C GLU A 134 12.97 17.90 5.82
N PHE A 135 13.03 16.66 5.34
CA PHE A 135 13.32 15.50 6.19
C PHE A 135 14.75 15.51 6.74
N ARG A 136 15.74 15.95 5.95
CA ARG A 136 17.13 16.09 6.41
C ARG A 136 17.23 17.08 7.57
N ASN A 137 16.57 18.24 7.45
CA ASN A 137 16.56 19.28 8.47
C ASN A 137 15.78 18.84 9.72
N ALA A 138 14.66 18.15 9.54
CA ALA A 138 13.86 17.59 10.64
C ALA A 138 14.53 16.40 11.33
N ARG A 139 15.54 15.78 10.69
CA ARG A 139 16.22 14.56 11.16
C ARG A 139 15.26 13.39 11.39
N THR A 140 14.21 13.32 10.58
CA THR A 140 13.22 12.25 10.59
C THR A 140 13.47 11.28 9.44
N PRO A 141 13.11 9.99 9.59
CA PRO A 141 13.17 9.03 8.49
C PRO A 141 12.21 9.43 7.35
N ILE A 142 12.64 9.24 6.10
CA ILE A 142 11.79 9.47 4.92
C ILE A 142 10.96 8.20 4.67
N PRO A 143 9.61 8.29 4.65
CA PRO A 143 8.75 7.16 4.31
C PRO A 143 9.10 6.54 2.95
N GLY A 144 9.20 5.21 2.88
CA GLY A 144 9.56 4.47 1.66
C GLY A 144 11.06 4.33 1.39
N PHE A 145 11.92 4.94 2.22
CA PHE A 145 13.37 4.93 2.04
C PHE A 145 14.12 4.37 3.24
N GLY A 146 15.27 3.76 2.95
CA GLY A 146 16.18 3.14 3.89
C GLY A 146 15.84 1.68 4.19
N HIS A 147 16.88 0.87 4.31
CA HIS A 147 16.79 -0.51 4.79
C HIS A 147 18.01 -0.86 5.64
N HIS A 148 17.81 -1.59 6.74
CA HIS A 148 18.89 -1.97 7.65
C HIS A 148 19.79 -3.07 7.07
N LEU A 149 19.17 -4.07 6.40
CA LEU A 149 19.86 -5.20 5.76
C LEU A 149 20.21 -4.99 4.27
N HIS A 150 19.21 -4.75 3.42
CA HIS A 150 19.40 -4.64 1.96
C HIS A 150 20.16 -3.38 1.55
N LYS A 151 21.24 -3.57 0.79
CA LYS A 151 22.10 -2.54 0.19
C LYS A 151 22.71 -3.09 -1.12
N PRO A 152 22.84 -2.30 -2.20
CA PRO A 152 22.40 -0.91 -2.31
C PRO A 152 20.88 -0.78 -2.33
N ASP A 153 20.16 -1.72 -2.94
CA ASP A 153 18.71 -1.69 -3.06
C ASP A 153 18.02 -2.93 -2.45
N ASP A 154 16.73 -2.78 -2.11
CA ASP A 154 15.86 -3.87 -1.71
C ASP A 154 15.51 -4.72 -2.94
N PRO A 155 15.81 -6.03 -2.98
CA PRO A 155 15.52 -6.85 -4.16
C PRO A 155 14.03 -6.88 -4.50
N ARG A 156 13.15 -6.65 -3.51
CA ARG A 156 11.70 -6.59 -3.72
C ARG A 156 11.29 -5.32 -4.47
N SER A 157 11.93 -4.18 -4.19
CA SER A 157 11.60 -2.94 -4.90
C SER A 157 11.96 -3.03 -6.37
N ILE A 158 13.14 -3.59 -6.67
CA ILE A 158 13.57 -3.86 -8.05
C ILE A 158 12.55 -4.75 -8.77
N ARG A 159 12.19 -5.90 -8.17
CA ARG A 159 11.27 -6.84 -8.83
C ARG A 159 9.87 -6.26 -9.06
N LEU A 160 9.34 -5.48 -8.11
CA LEU A 160 8.03 -4.84 -8.27
C LEU A 160 8.03 -3.84 -9.43
N PHE A 161 9.09 -3.04 -9.58
CA PHE A 161 9.21 -2.12 -10.71
C PHE A 161 9.36 -2.85 -12.04
N GLU A 162 10.13 -3.94 -12.10
CA GLU A 162 10.21 -4.79 -13.29
C GLU A 162 8.84 -5.32 -13.70
N ILE A 163 8.07 -5.86 -12.76
CA ILE A 163 6.72 -6.37 -13.04
C ILE A 163 5.80 -5.25 -13.56
N ALA A 164 5.84 -4.08 -12.95
CA ALA A 164 5.04 -2.93 -13.40
C ALA A 164 5.41 -2.51 -14.84
N HIS A 165 6.70 -2.54 -15.18
CA HIS A 165 7.16 -2.28 -16.56
C HIS A 165 6.77 -3.41 -17.54
N GLU A 166 6.91 -4.68 -17.14
CA GLU A 166 6.53 -5.86 -17.93
C GLU A 166 5.04 -5.86 -18.28
N GLN A 167 4.19 -5.43 -17.34
CA GLN A 167 2.74 -5.32 -17.53
C GLN A 167 2.30 -4.01 -18.21
N GLY A 168 3.22 -3.07 -18.45
CA GLY A 168 2.91 -1.76 -19.03
C GLY A 168 2.09 -0.84 -18.11
N VAL A 169 2.14 -1.07 -16.80
CA VAL A 169 1.43 -0.29 -15.77
C VAL A 169 2.30 0.83 -15.22
N ALA A 170 3.63 0.67 -15.24
CA ALA A 170 4.55 1.67 -14.70
C ALA A 170 4.32 3.07 -15.31
N GLY A 171 4.26 4.08 -14.45
CA GLY A 171 3.91 5.44 -14.82
C GLY A 171 4.45 6.48 -13.84
N ASN A 172 3.63 7.51 -13.61
CA ASN A 172 4.04 8.73 -12.93
C ASN A 172 4.51 8.51 -11.49
N TYR A 173 3.93 7.56 -10.75
CA TYR A 173 4.31 7.29 -9.37
C TYR A 173 5.67 6.57 -9.27
N ILE A 174 5.93 5.60 -10.14
CA ILE A 174 7.26 4.96 -10.23
C ILE A 174 8.32 5.97 -10.69
N ASP A 175 8.00 6.86 -11.61
CA ASP A 175 8.94 7.92 -12.04
C ASP A 175 9.17 8.95 -10.91
N ALA A 176 8.12 9.29 -10.16
CA ALA A 176 8.22 10.18 -9.01
C ALA A 176 9.10 9.60 -7.90
N ILE A 177 8.97 8.32 -7.53
CA ILE A 177 9.81 7.73 -6.47
C ILE A 177 11.27 7.62 -6.90
N LYS A 178 11.56 7.35 -8.17
CA LYS A 178 12.93 7.37 -8.72
C LYS A 178 13.52 8.78 -8.68
N THR A 179 12.73 9.79 -9.03
CA THR A 179 13.13 11.21 -8.95
C THR A 179 13.40 11.61 -7.50
N LEU A 180 12.53 11.20 -6.58
CA LEU A 180 12.70 11.43 -5.14
C LEU A 180 13.97 10.74 -4.61
N SER A 181 14.24 9.50 -5.04
CA SER A 181 15.47 8.78 -4.70
C SER A 181 16.72 9.55 -5.11
N ALA A 182 16.77 10.09 -6.33
CA ALA A 182 17.92 10.87 -6.79
C ALA A 182 18.11 12.15 -5.97
N ALA A 183 17.03 12.87 -5.65
CA ALA A 183 17.09 14.06 -4.82
C ALA A 183 17.52 13.77 -3.38
N ILE A 184 17.08 12.64 -2.82
CA ILE A 184 17.52 12.17 -1.50
C ILE A 184 19.00 11.84 -1.52
N ASP A 185 19.48 11.13 -2.54
CA ASP A 185 20.88 10.75 -2.65
C ASP A 185 21.80 11.97 -2.72
N ASP A 186 21.44 12.98 -3.52
CA ASP A 186 22.15 14.25 -3.62
C ASP A 186 22.13 15.00 -2.28
N THR A 187 20.93 15.13 -1.68
CA THR A 187 20.74 15.86 -0.42
C THR A 187 21.47 15.20 0.75
N TYR A 188 21.56 13.87 0.81
CA TYR A 188 22.21 13.14 1.90
C TYR A 188 23.68 12.80 1.61
N GLY A 189 24.14 13.00 0.38
CA GLY A 189 25.51 12.71 -0.06
C GLY A 189 25.84 11.21 -0.09
N LYS A 190 24.83 10.34 -0.14
CA LYS A 190 24.96 8.88 -0.21
C LYS A 190 23.67 8.25 -0.69
N HIS A 191 23.77 7.06 -1.27
CA HIS A 191 22.62 6.30 -1.70
C HIS A 191 21.74 5.85 -0.51
N ILE A 192 20.43 6.12 -0.59
CA ILE A 192 19.41 5.65 0.35
C ILE A 192 18.44 4.73 -0.40
N THR A 193 18.48 3.44 -0.04
CA THR A 193 17.66 2.36 -0.61
C THR A 193 16.17 2.70 -0.71
N ILE A 194 15.54 2.46 -1.85
CA ILE A 194 14.07 2.35 -1.92
C ILE A 194 13.67 1.01 -1.30
N ASN A 195 12.93 1.03 -0.20
CA ASN A 195 12.49 -0.20 0.46
C ASN A 195 11.20 -0.76 -0.16
N ALA A 196 10.82 -1.98 0.22
CA ALA A 196 9.62 -2.63 -0.30
C ALA A 196 8.34 -1.79 -0.14
N THR A 197 8.15 -1.09 0.98
CA THR A 197 6.94 -0.26 1.18
C THR A 197 6.93 0.97 0.26
N GLY A 198 8.08 1.58 -0.01
CA GLY A 198 8.20 2.64 -1.01
C GLY A 198 7.84 2.15 -2.41
N ALA A 199 8.35 0.99 -2.82
CA ALA A 199 8.04 0.42 -4.12
C ALA A 199 6.57 0.03 -4.27
N ILE A 200 5.96 -0.53 -3.22
CA ILE A 200 4.52 -0.85 -3.21
C ILE A 200 3.70 0.44 -3.32
N ALA A 201 4.06 1.51 -2.59
CA ALA A 201 3.35 2.78 -2.69
C ALA A 201 3.35 3.33 -4.12
N ALA A 202 4.51 3.29 -4.80
CA ALA A 202 4.61 3.74 -6.17
C ALA A 202 3.85 2.83 -7.16
N ALA A 203 4.01 1.50 -7.05
CA ALA A 203 3.36 0.55 -7.95
C ALA A 203 1.83 0.55 -7.81
N LEU A 204 1.31 0.67 -6.58
CA LEU A 204 -0.12 0.81 -6.32
C LEU A 204 -0.66 2.16 -6.82
N GLY A 205 0.09 3.24 -6.65
CA GLY A 205 -0.28 4.55 -7.20
C GLY A 205 -0.43 4.53 -8.72
N ASP A 206 0.47 3.85 -9.44
CA ASP A 206 0.36 3.65 -10.89
C ASP A 206 -0.80 2.73 -11.29
N CYS A 207 -1.25 1.85 -10.38
CA CYS A 207 -2.50 1.09 -10.53
C CYS A 207 -3.74 1.91 -10.15
N GLY A 208 -3.60 3.19 -9.79
CA GLY A 208 -4.68 4.09 -9.38
C GLY A 208 -5.38 3.67 -8.07
N VAL A 209 -4.61 3.09 -7.14
CA VAL A 209 -5.01 2.78 -5.75
C VAL A 209 -4.69 3.95 -4.84
#